data_AF-A0A4R6RJ01-F1
#
_entry.id   AF-A0A4R6RJ01-F1
#
_cell.length_a   1.000
_cell.length_b   1.000
_cell.length_c   1.000
_cell.angle_alpha   90.00
_cell.angle_beta   90.00
_cell.angle_gamma   90.00
#
_symmetry.space_group_name_H-M   'P 1'
#
loop_
_entity.id
_entity.type
_entity.pdbx_description
1 polymer ?
#
loop_
_entity_poly.entity_id
_entity_poly.type
_entity_poly.pdbx_seq_one_letter_code
_entity_poly.pdbx_strand_id
1 'polypeptide(L)'
;MTTFDKREQGFENKFAHEETKRFRAVARRNKLLGLWAAELMGLSGEAAAAYALTVVQADFEEAGDDDVFRKVKADLADKSVAQSDHQIRRTMDELLATAIQQIETEA
;
A
#
# COMPACT_ATOMS: atom_id res chain seq x y z
N MET A 1 4.19 -2.78 41.13
CA MET A 1 3.66 -2.17 39.90
C MET A 1 3.32 -0.72 40.18
N THR A 2 4.15 0.19 39.70
CA THR A 2 3.98 1.63 39.87
C THR A 2 3.13 2.22 38.74
N THR A 3 2.62 3.43 38.94
CA THR A 3 1.84 4.16 37.92
C THR A 3 2.66 4.48 36.66
N PHE A 4 4.00 4.50 36.76
CA PHE A 4 4.90 4.68 35.64
C PHE A 4 4.99 3.42 34.76
N ASP A 5 5.10 2.22 35.36
CA ASP A 5 5.11 0.93 34.62
C ASP A 5 3.82 0.75 33.78
N LYS A 6 2.67 1.20 34.29
CA LYS A 6 1.39 1.13 33.58
C LYS A 6 1.30 2.11 32.40
N ARG A 7 2.00 3.25 32.48
CA ARG A 7 2.06 4.22 31.38
C ARG A 7 3.01 3.73 30.30
N GLU A 8 4.19 3.25 30.68
CA GLU A 8 5.19 2.68 29.75
C GLU A 8 4.58 1.54 28.92
N GLN A 9 3.93 0.56 29.56
CA GLN A 9 3.22 -0.51 28.84
C GLN A 9 2.05 -0.01 27.98
N GLY A 10 1.35 1.05 28.40
CA GLY A 10 0.26 1.65 27.62
C GLY A 10 0.76 2.36 26.36
N PHE A 11 1.92 3.01 26.43
CA PHE A 11 2.55 3.67 25.29
C PHE A 11 3.14 2.63 24.33
N GLU A 12 3.92 1.65 24.81
CA GLU A 12 4.49 0.59 23.97
C GLU A 12 3.42 -0.21 23.22
N ASN A 13 2.34 -0.61 23.90
CA ASN A 13 1.23 -1.32 23.26
C ASN A 13 0.50 -0.47 22.22
N LYS A 14 0.38 0.85 22.44
CA LYS A 14 -0.22 1.76 21.46
C LYS A 14 0.67 1.93 20.24
N PHE A 15 1.99 2.11 20.43
CA PHE A 15 2.94 2.23 19.33
C PHE A 15 3.01 0.96 18.49
N ALA A 16 3.11 -0.22 19.11
CA ALA A 16 3.12 -1.50 18.40
C ALA A 16 1.84 -1.74 17.60
N HIS A 17 0.69 -1.33 18.13
CA HIS A 17 -0.59 -1.44 17.45
C HIS A 17 -0.72 -0.48 16.26
N GLU A 18 -0.26 0.77 16.41
CA GLU A 18 -0.26 1.76 15.33
C GLU A 18 0.70 1.36 14.20
N GLU A 19 1.88 0.84 14.53
CA GLU A 19 2.87 0.37 13.55
C GLU A 19 2.36 -0.85 12.77
N THR A 20 1.75 -1.81 13.48
CA THR A 20 1.12 -2.98 12.83
C THR A 20 -0.01 -2.57 11.88
N LYS A 21 -0.83 -1.59 12.29
CA LYS A 21 -1.91 -1.05 11.44
C LYS A 21 -1.36 -0.36 10.20
N ARG A 22 -0.31 0.45 10.34
CA ARG A 22 0.37 1.10 9.22
C ARG A 22 0.95 0.08 8.24
N PHE A 23 1.64 -0.95 8.74
CA PHE A 23 2.20 -2.01 7.90
C PHE A 23 1.12 -2.72 7.07
N ARG A 24 0.00 -3.07 7.71
CA ARG A 24 -1.16 -3.68 7.01
C ARG A 24 -1.78 -2.70 6.00
N ALA A 25 -1.88 -1.42 6.33
CA ALA A 25 -2.42 -0.41 5.43
C ALA A 25 -1.52 -0.20 4.19
N VAL A 26 -0.19 -0.20 4.34
CA VAL A 26 0.76 -0.09 3.22
C VAL A 26 0.65 -1.30 2.29
N ALA A 27 0.67 -2.52 2.84
CA ALA A 27 0.48 -3.73 2.04
C ALA A 27 -0.88 -3.74 1.29
N ARG A 28 -1.94 -3.26 1.94
CA ARG A 28 -3.27 -3.12 1.32
C ARG A 28 -3.28 -2.03 0.23
N ARG A 29 -2.66 -0.87 0.46
CA ARG A 29 -2.48 0.20 -0.54
C ARG A 29 -1.78 -0.36 -1.78
N ASN A 30 -0.67 -1.09 -1.61
CA ASN A 30 0.09 -1.65 -2.73
C ASN A 30 -0.72 -2.64 -3.55
N LYS A 31 -1.52 -3.47 -2.88
CA LYS A 31 -2.47 -4.37 -3.55
C LYS A 31 -3.52 -3.60 -4.36
N LEU A 32 -4.13 -2.56 -3.77
CA LEU A 32 -5.12 -1.73 -4.46
C LEU A 32 -4.52 -1.00 -5.66
N LEU A 33 -3.30 -0.48 -5.51
CA LEU A 33 -2.59 0.23 -6.59
C LEU A 33 -2.28 -0.72 -7.74
N GLY A 34 -1.85 -1.94 -7.42
CA GLY A 34 -1.63 -2.97 -8.43
C GLY A 34 -2.92 -3.34 -9.17
N LEU A 35 -4.06 -3.48 -8.48
CA LEU A 35 -5.34 -3.72 -9.14
C LEU A 35 -5.76 -2.55 -10.05
N TRP A 36 -5.60 -1.32 -9.58
CA TRP A 36 -5.86 -0.12 -10.36
C TRP A 36 -5.02 -0.07 -11.65
N ALA A 37 -3.71 -0.31 -11.54
CA ALA A 37 -2.83 -0.33 -12.70
C ALA A 37 -3.13 -1.53 -13.62
N ALA A 38 -3.49 -2.70 -13.07
CA ALA A 38 -3.94 -3.85 -13.85
C ALA A 38 -5.18 -3.53 -14.70
N GLU A 39 -6.19 -2.88 -14.11
CA GLU A 39 -7.40 -2.47 -14.82
C GLU A 39 -7.06 -1.50 -15.96
N LEU A 40 -6.18 -0.53 -15.73
CA LEU A 40 -5.71 0.39 -16.77
C LEU A 40 -4.96 -0.31 -17.91
N MET A 41 -4.24 -1.38 -17.60
CA MET A 41 -3.55 -2.22 -18.58
C MET A 41 -4.49 -3.22 -19.28
N GLY A 42 -5.78 -3.24 -18.95
CA GLY A 42 -6.77 -4.17 -19.50
C GLY A 42 -6.64 -5.60 -18.95
N LEU A 43 -5.94 -5.79 -17.84
CA LEU A 43 -5.88 -7.07 -17.13
C LEU A 43 -7.13 -7.25 -16.27
N SER A 44 -7.63 -8.48 -16.17
CA SER A 44 -8.81 -8.80 -15.37
C SER A 44 -8.69 -10.18 -14.71
N GLY A 45 -9.55 -10.43 -13.72
CA GLY A 45 -9.60 -11.70 -13.00
C GLY A 45 -8.26 -12.07 -12.36
N GLU A 46 -7.79 -13.28 -12.65
CA GLU A 46 -6.54 -13.82 -12.08
C GLU A 46 -5.31 -13.04 -12.54
N ALA A 47 -5.29 -12.51 -13.77
CA ALA A 47 -4.16 -11.72 -14.26
C ALA A 47 -3.99 -10.40 -13.50
N ALA A 48 -5.11 -9.74 -13.15
CA ALA A 48 -5.08 -8.54 -12.32
C ALA A 48 -4.64 -8.85 -10.89
N ALA A 49 -5.13 -9.96 -10.31
CA ALA A 49 -4.73 -10.40 -8.97
C ALA A 49 -3.24 -10.77 -8.90
N ALA A 50 -2.72 -11.46 -9.92
CA ALA A 50 -1.31 -11.80 -10.02
C ALA A 50 -0.44 -10.54 -10.14
N TYR A 51 -0.81 -9.59 -11.00
CA TYR A 51 -0.08 -8.33 -11.12
C TYR A 51 -0.09 -7.56 -9.80
N ALA A 52 -1.23 -7.46 -9.12
CA ALA A 52 -1.32 -6.80 -7.82
C ALA A 52 -0.38 -7.42 -6.77
N LEU A 53 -0.19 -8.74 -6.80
CA LEU A 53 0.77 -9.41 -5.92
C LEU A 53 2.22 -9.00 -6.25
N THR A 54 2.58 -8.85 -7.53
CA THR A 54 3.93 -8.39 -7.90
C THR A 54 4.21 -6.97 -7.45
N VAL A 55 3.19 -6.10 -7.42
CA VAL A 55 3.32 -4.72 -6.93
C VAL A 55 3.52 -4.70 -5.41
N VAL A 56 2.83 -5.58 -4.67
CA VAL A 56 3.08 -5.76 -3.23
C VAL A 56 4.49 -6.29 -2.97
N GLN A 57 5.00 -7.18 -3.81
CA GLN A 57 6.35 -7.74 -3.67
C GLN A 57 7.46 -6.71 -3.93
N ALA A 58 7.23 -5.75 -4.83
CA ALA A 58 8.20 -4.69 -5.13
C ALA A 58 8.47 -3.76 -3.94
N ASP A 59 7.53 -3.66 -2.98
CA ASP A 59 7.68 -2.86 -1.75
C ASP A 59 8.76 -3.41 -0.79
N PHE A 60 9.24 -4.64 -1.02
CA PHE A 60 10.24 -5.28 -0.17
C PHE A 60 11.68 -5.06 -0.65
N GLU A 61 11.90 -4.40 -1.80
CA GLU A 61 13.23 -4.23 -2.39
C GLU A 61 14.03 -3.09 -1.75
N GLU A 62 13.45 -1.88 -1.63
CA GLU A 62 14.04 -0.75 -0.91
C GLU A 62 13.10 -0.21 0.17
N ALA A 63 13.67 0.53 1.14
CA ALA A 63 12.86 1.19 2.16
C ALA A 63 12.11 2.40 1.56
N GLY A 64 10.78 2.32 1.52
CA GLY A 64 9.91 3.40 1.08
C GLY A 64 8.99 2.98 -0.06
N ASP A 65 8.26 3.95 -0.62
CA ASP A 65 7.20 3.69 -1.59
C ASP A 65 7.63 3.94 -3.05
N ASP A 66 8.87 4.38 -3.26
CA ASP A 66 9.37 4.81 -4.57
C ASP A 66 9.57 3.65 -5.55
N ASP A 67 9.82 2.42 -5.07
CA ASP A 67 9.92 1.23 -5.93
C ASP A 67 8.57 0.84 -6.52
N VAL A 68 7.54 0.87 -5.69
CA VAL A 68 6.15 0.64 -6.10
C VAL A 68 5.75 1.65 -7.18
N PHE A 69 6.07 2.93 -6.97
CA PHE A 69 5.85 3.98 -7.97
C PHE A 69 6.63 3.73 -9.27
N ARG A 70 7.93 3.45 -9.18
CA ARG A 70 8.80 3.18 -10.35
C ARG A 70 8.29 1.99 -11.16
N LYS A 71 7.93 0.91 -10.48
CA LYS A 71 7.37 -0.30 -11.10
C LYS A 71 6.08 -0.02 -11.83
N VAL A 72 5.08 0.56 -11.15
CA VAL A 72 3.78 0.86 -11.75
C VAL A 72 3.93 1.82 -12.93
N LYS A 73 4.78 2.84 -12.81
CA LYS A 73 5.07 3.77 -13.90
C LYS A 73 5.68 3.06 -15.12
N ALA A 74 6.66 2.18 -14.91
CA ALA A 74 7.28 1.41 -15.98
C ALA A 74 6.28 0.46 -16.65
N ASP A 75 5.52 -0.30 -15.86
CA ASP A 75 4.54 -1.26 -16.37
C ASP A 75 3.40 -0.58 -17.16
N LEU A 76 2.93 0.59 -16.71
CA LEU A 76 1.96 1.41 -17.44
C LEU A 76 2.54 1.94 -18.75
N ALA A 77 3.80 2.40 -18.75
CA ALA A 77 4.48 2.89 -19.95
C ALA A 77 4.67 1.76 -20.99
N ASP A 78 5.05 0.56 -20.55
CA ASP A 78 5.20 -0.63 -21.39
C ASP A 78 3.89 -1.04 -22.05
N LYS A 79 2.76 -0.79 -21.38
CA LYS A 79 1.40 -1.00 -21.93
C LYS A 79 0.84 0.20 -22.70
N SER A 80 1.65 1.23 -22.93
CA SER A 80 1.23 2.48 -23.60
C SER A 80 0.06 3.18 -22.92
N VAL A 81 -0.08 3.00 -21.59
CA VAL A 81 -1.07 3.69 -20.78
C VAL A 81 -0.48 5.03 -20.33
N ALA A 82 -1.06 6.13 -20.82
CA ALA A 82 -0.64 7.47 -20.43
C ALA A 82 -1.13 7.81 -19.00
N GLN A 83 -0.22 7.78 -18.03
CA GLN A 83 -0.43 8.34 -16.69
C GLN A 83 0.74 9.23 -16.31
N SER A 84 0.43 10.41 -15.79
CA SER A 84 1.47 11.32 -15.27
C SER A 84 1.94 10.87 -13.89
N ASP A 85 3.18 11.21 -13.56
CA ASP A 85 3.77 10.96 -12.23
C ASP A 85 2.89 11.52 -11.10
N HIS A 86 2.31 12.71 -11.32
CA HIS A 86 1.40 13.33 -10.36
C HIS A 86 0.11 12.52 -10.17
N GLN A 87 -0.46 11.95 -11.24
CA GLN A 87 -1.65 11.10 -11.14
C GLN A 87 -1.36 9.84 -10.35
N ILE A 88 -0.25 9.15 -10.66
CA ILE A 88 0.12 7.91 -9.95
C ILE A 88 0.33 8.21 -8.46
N ARG A 89 1.08 9.25 -8.10
CA ARG A 89 1.32 9.63 -6.69
C ARG A 89 0.02 10.01 -5.98
N ARG A 90 -0.83 10.80 -6.62
CA ARG A 90 -2.14 11.14 -6.06
C ARG A 90 -2.99 9.89 -5.81
N THR A 91 -3.00 8.95 -6.75
CA THR A 91 -3.71 7.67 -6.57
C THR A 91 -3.12 6.86 -5.42
N MET A 92 -1.80 6.84 -5.24
CA MET A 92 -1.18 6.19 -4.08
C MET A 92 -1.67 6.79 -2.75
N ASP A 93 -1.78 8.11 -2.65
CA ASP A 93 -2.26 8.80 -1.45
C ASP A 93 -3.76 8.50 -1.20
N GLU A 94 -4.59 8.57 -2.24
CA GLU A 94 -6.03 8.27 -2.16
C GLU A 94 -6.27 6.80 -1.73
N LEU A 95 -5.47 5.88 -2.27
CA LEU A 95 -5.55 4.46 -1.93
C LEU A 95 -4.99 4.17 -0.53
N LEU A 96 -4.03 4.95 -0.04
CA LEU A 96 -3.56 4.84 1.34
C LEU A 96 -4.66 5.21 2.33
N ALA A 97 -5.36 6.33 2.10
CA ALA A 97 -6.50 6.72 2.91
C ALA A 97 -7.60 5.64 2.90
N THR A 98 -7.89 5.09 1.72
CA THR A 98 -8.84 3.98 1.56
C THR A 98 -8.38 2.72 2.30
N ALA A 99 -7.10 2.37 2.22
CA ALA A 99 -6.54 1.21 2.88
C ALA A 99 -6.60 1.34 4.41
N ILE A 100 -6.31 2.53 4.96
CA ILE A 100 -6.45 2.79 6.40
C ILE A 100 -7.89 2.57 6.85
N GLN A 101 -8.86 3.15 6.12
CA GLN A 101 -10.28 2.96 6.43
C GLN A 101 -10.69 1.49 6.37
N GLN A 102 -10.24 0.74 5.35
CA GLN A 102 -10.51 -0.70 5.26
C GLN A 102 -9.98 -1.47 6.46
N ILE A 103 -8.73 -1.22 6.86
CA ILE A 103 -8.11 -1.87 8.03
C ILE A 103 -8.83 -1.50 9.33
N GLU A 104 -9.34 -0.27 9.45
CA GLU A 104 -10.13 0.15 10.61
C GLU A 104 -11.52 -0.51 10.64
N THR A 105 -12.17 -0.70 9.49
CA THR A 105 -13.49 -1.34 9.40
C THR A 105 -13.45 -2.87 9.49
N GLU A 106 -12.31 -3.49 9.19
CA GLU A 106 -12.11 -4.95 9.27
C GLU A 106 -11.67 -5.43 10.67
N ALA A 107 -11.34 -4.51 11.57
CA ALA A 107 -10.86 -4.79 12.94
C ALA A 107 -11.98 -4.81 13.98
#